data_AF-A0A5N0VKS7-F1
#
_entry.id   AF-A0A5N0VKS7-F1
#
_cell.length_a   1.000
_cell.length_b   1.000
_cell.length_c   1.000
_cell.angle_alpha   90.00
_cell.angle_beta   90.00
_cell.angle_gamma   90.00
#
_symmetry.space_group_name_H-M   'P 1'
#
loop_
_entity.id
_entity.type
_entity.pdbx_description
1 polymer ?
#
loop_
_entity_poly.entity_id
_entity_poly.type
_entity_poly.pdbx_seq_one_letter_code
_entity_poly.pdbx_strand_id
1 'polypeptide(L)'
;MSLETLWFCIIVLFWVGYLFLEGFDFGVGMLLPVLGRDDTERRVLINTIGPVWDGNEVWLIVAAGATFAAFPDWYASLFSATYLPLLIVLVALIGRGVAFEYRGKVDSARWRRNWDRVIMAGSWIAPLGVGLLLTTSILGLPLDEHGNRIGPAFEAVRWDTLLGAVAVVGFSLVHGAAFLALKTAGDVRERARRLAIRLLPVALLPMVALLVIVQLREGEAWTLVPLVLAVVATVVAWQRLVADRDGQAFAALGVTIAAAGVALFGALFPNVLPSTLDAANSLTVGNASSSHYTLTVMTWVGAFGAPAVLVYQGWTYWVFRKRISVKQIPPVHTP
;
A
#
# COMPACT_ATOMS: atom_id res chain seq x y z
N MET A 1 5.42 15.11 23.42
CA MET A 1 4.66 14.93 22.17
C MET A 1 3.19 15.12 22.51
N SER A 2 2.48 15.98 21.79
CA SER A 2 1.04 16.15 21.99
C SER A 2 0.27 14.94 21.45
N LEU A 3 -1.01 14.77 21.84
CA LEU A 3 -1.82 13.66 21.35
C LEU A 3 -2.09 13.78 19.85
N GLU A 4 -2.23 14.99 19.32
CA GLU A 4 -2.45 15.18 17.88
C GLU A 4 -1.22 14.70 17.10
N THR A 5 -0.01 15.07 17.54
CA THR A 5 1.23 14.60 16.90
C THR A 5 1.40 13.07 17.02
N LEU A 6 1.04 12.49 18.17
CA LEU A 6 1.03 11.03 18.34
C LEU A 6 0.14 10.36 17.29
N TRP A 7 -1.09 10.85 17.14
CA TRP A 7 -2.07 10.26 16.22
C TRP A 7 -1.70 10.46 14.75
N PHE A 8 -1.06 11.59 14.40
CA PHE A 8 -0.46 11.77 13.09
C PHE A 8 0.56 10.65 12.80
N CYS A 9 1.51 10.41 13.71
CA CYS A 9 2.49 9.33 13.58
C CYS A 9 1.85 7.93 13.49
N ILE A 10 0.79 7.68 14.25
CA ILE A 10 0.04 6.40 14.20
C ILE A 10 -0.64 6.21 12.85
N ILE A 11 -1.25 7.25 12.27
CA ILE A 11 -1.86 7.16 10.94
C ILE A 11 -0.81 6.92 9.86
N VAL A 12 0.35 7.58 9.94
CA VAL A 12 1.49 7.29 9.06
C VAL A 12 1.92 5.82 9.18
N LEU A 13 1.98 5.29 10.40
CA LEU A 13 2.28 3.87 10.64
C LEU A 13 1.22 2.96 10.00
N PHE A 14 -0.06 3.28 10.09
CA PHE A 14 -1.13 2.49 9.44
C PHE A 14 -1.01 2.52 7.91
N TRP A 15 -0.72 3.67 7.30
CA TRP A 15 -0.50 3.75 5.86
C TRP A 15 0.76 2.97 5.42
N VAL A 16 1.87 3.09 6.16
CA VAL A 16 3.08 2.30 5.88
C VAL A 16 2.81 0.81 6.03
N GLY A 17 2.11 0.40 7.09
CA GLY A 17 1.71 -0.99 7.33
C GLY A 17 0.82 -1.52 6.22
N TYR A 18 -0.16 -0.74 5.77
CA TYR A 18 -1.01 -1.07 4.62
C TYR A 18 -0.20 -1.24 3.34
N LEU A 19 0.67 -0.27 2.99
CA LEU A 19 1.50 -0.35 1.79
C LEU A 19 2.48 -1.54 1.84
N PHE A 20 2.96 -1.90 3.03
CA PHE A 20 3.79 -3.08 3.20
C PHE A 20 2.98 -4.37 3.01
N LEU A 21 1.89 -4.53 3.77
CA LEU A 21 1.11 -5.77 3.81
C LEU A 21 0.31 -5.98 2.51
N GLU A 22 -0.42 -4.97 2.08
CA GLU A 22 -1.24 -5.07 0.87
C GLU A 22 -0.42 -4.92 -0.41
N GLY A 23 0.75 -4.25 -0.34
CA GLY A 23 1.60 -4.02 -1.50
C GLY A 23 2.01 -5.32 -2.20
N PHE A 24 2.32 -6.38 -1.44
CA PHE A 24 2.62 -7.66 -2.06
C PHE A 24 1.36 -8.40 -2.55
N ASP A 25 0.20 -8.23 -1.92
CA ASP A 25 -1.06 -8.82 -2.39
C ASP A 25 -1.46 -8.24 -3.75
N PHE A 26 -1.35 -6.91 -3.89
CA PHE A 26 -1.47 -6.22 -5.17
C PHE A 26 -0.45 -6.75 -6.19
N GLY A 27 0.82 -6.86 -5.81
CA GLY A 27 1.85 -7.39 -6.69
C GLY A 27 1.56 -8.81 -7.17
N VAL A 28 1.10 -9.70 -6.29
CA VAL A 28 0.71 -11.07 -6.63
C VAL A 28 -0.43 -11.07 -7.64
N GLY A 29 -1.47 -10.26 -7.41
CA GLY A 29 -2.62 -10.15 -8.33
C GLY A 29 -2.24 -9.56 -9.69
N MET A 30 -1.37 -8.55 -9.73
CA MET A 30 -0.84 -7.97 -10.98
C MET A 30 0.00 -8.97 -11.78
N LEU A 31 0.79 -9.80 -11.09
CA LEU A 31 1.73 -10.74 -11.69
C LEU A 31 1.10 -12.10 -12.00
N LEU A 32 -0.17 -12.32 -11.64
CA LEU A 32 -0.90 -13.57 -11.87
C LEU A 32 -0.80 -14.10 -13.32
N PRO A 33 -1.07 -13.29 -14.38
CA PRO A 33 -0.93 -13.76 -15.77
C PRO A 33 0.53 -13.81 -16.25
N VAL A 34 1.45 -13.11 -15.59
CA VAL A 34 2.86 -13.00 -16.00
C VAL A 34 3.66 -14.20 -15.48
N LEU A 35 3.44 -14.59 -14.22
CA LEU A 35 4.19 -15.65 -13.56
C LEU A 35 3.48 -17.00 -13.60
N GLY A 36 2.15 -17.04 -13.70
CA GLY A 36 1.35 -18.27 -13.80
C GLY A 36 1.10 -18.68 -15.24
N ARG A 37 1.78 -19.75 -15.71
CA ARG A 37 1.66 -20.27 -17.08
C ARG A 37 0.38 -21.07 -17.29
N ASP A 38 0.03 -21.88 -16.30
CA ASP A 38 -1.19 -22.69 -16.27
C ASP A 38 -2.06 -22.35 -15.05
N ASP A 39 -3.23 -22.99 -14.97
CA ASP A 39 -4.16 -22.76 -13.86
C ASP A 39 -3.62 -23.23 -12.51
N THR A 40 -2.82 -24.30 -12.49
CA THR A 40 -2.24 -24.81 -11.23
C THR A 40 -1.22 -23.83 -10.68
N GLU A 41 -0.34 -23.29 -11.54
CA GLU A 41 0.60 -22.25 -11.13
C GLU A 41 -0.13 -20.98 -10.68
N ARG A 42 -1.20 -20.55 -11.37
CA ARG A 42 -2.03 -19.41 -10.91
C ARG A 42 -2.65 -19.66 -9.53
N ARG A 43 -3.14 -20.88 -9.28
CA ARG A 43 -3.63 -21.29 -7.96
C ARG A 43 -2.53 -21.30 -6.90
N VAL A 44 -1.29 -21.68 -7.24
CA VAL A 44 -0.14 -21.53 -6.33
C VAL A 44 0.01 -20.07 -5.92
N LEU A 45 0.02 -19.13 -6.88
CA LEU A 45 0.18 -17.71 -6.57
C LEU A 45 -0.93 -17.20 -5.65
N ILE A 46 -2.20 -17.45 -5.99
CA ILE A 46 -3.34 -17.00 -5.17
C ILE A 46 -3.30 -17.60 -3.77
N ASN A 47 -2.95 -18.89 -3.64
CA ASN A 47 -2.88 -19.54 -2.33
C ASN A 47 -1.72 -19.04 -1.45
N THR A 48 -0.73 -18.33 -2.00
CA THR A 48 0.30 -17.68 -1.16
C THR A 48 -0.24 -16.54 -0.32
N ILE A 49 -1.30 -15.87 -0.80
CA ILE A 49 -1.93 -14.72 -0.15
C ILE A 49 -3.29 -15.07 0.47
N GLY A 50 -3.92 -16.18 0.04
CA GLY A 50 -5.23 -16.65 0.50
C GLY A 50 -5.49 -16.56 2.02
N PRO A 51 -4.55 -16.95 2.90
CA PRO A 51 -4.76 -16.88 4.35
C PRO A 51 -4.60 -15.48 4.98
N VAL A 52 -4.14 -14.47 4.25
CA VAL A 52 -3.71 -13.18 4.83
C VAL A 52 -4.29 -11.94 4.14
N TRP A 53 -4.69 -12.02 2.86
CA TRP A 53 -5.10 -10.85 2.09
C TRP A 53 -6.27 -10.07 2.73
N ASP A 54 -7.28 -10.76 3.23
CA ASP A 54 -8.45 -10.13 3.88
C ASP A 54 -8.03 -9.36 5.14
N GLY A 55 -7.13 -9.95 5.94
CA GLY A 55 -6.56 -9.28 7.11
C GLY A 55 -5.62 -8.12 6.77
N ASN A 56 -4.97 -8.15 5.62
CA ASN A 56 -4.13 -7.06 5.13
C ASN A 56 -4.99 -5.87 4.67
N GLU A 57 -6.14 -6.12 4.02
CA GLU A 57 -7.08 -5.06 3.61
C GLU A 57 -7.63 -4.26 4.81
N VAL A 58 -7.77 -4.89 5.98
CA VAL A 58 -8.19 -4.20 7.21
C VAL A 58 -7.26 -3.03 7.58
N TRP A 59 -5.99 -3.07 7.17
CA TRP A 59 -5.07 -1.95 7.40
C TRP A 59 -5.47 -0.67 6.65
N LEU A 60 -6.12 -0.79 5.49
CA LEU A 60 -6.73 0.37 4.81
C LEU A 60 -7.89 0.92 5.62
N ILE A 61 -8.75 0.04 6.13
CA ILE A 61 -9.94 0.40 6.90
C ILE A 61 -9.52 1.12 8.18
N VAL A 62 -8.52 0.61 8.90
CA VAL A 62 -8.03 1.28 10.12
C VAL A 62 -7.29 2.58 9.80
N ALA A 63 -6.53 2.67 8.70
CA ALA A 63 -5.91 3.93 8.30
C ALA A 63 -6.96 5.01 8.01
N ALA A 64 -7.97 4.70 7.21
CA ALA A 64 -9.08 5.61 6.90
C ALA A 64 -9.93 5.93 8.14
N GLY A 65 -10.30 4.92 8.92
CA GLY A 65 -11.11 5.08 10.13
C GLY A 65 -10.40 5.85 11.24
N ALA A 66 -9.10 5.64 11.43
CA ALA A 66 -8.28 6.41 12.36
C ALA A 66 -8.13 7.86 11.88
N THR A 67 -8.00 8.09 10.57
CA THR A 67 -8.00 9.44 10.00
C THR A 67 -9.34 10.13 10.28
N PHE A 68 -10.47 9.47 10.05
CA PHE A 68 -11.79 10.00 10.39
C PHE A 68 -11.93 10.34 11.88
N ALA A 69 -11.48 9.46 12.76
CA ALA A 69 -11.66 9.63 14.20
C ALA A 69 -10.68 10.65 14.82
N ALA A 70 -9.43 10.67 14.39
CA ALA A 70 -8.41 11.57 14.92
C ALA A 70 -8.34 12.92 14.20
N PHE A 71 -8.62 12.96 12.90
CA PHE A 71 -8.55 14.15 12.05
C PHE A 71 -9.77 14.25 11.10
N PRO A 72 -10.97 14.52 11.64
CA PRO A 72 -12.21 14.49 10.86
C PRO A 72 -12.20 15.44 9.65
N ASP A 73 -11.61 16.63 9.78
CA ASP A 73 -11.54 17.60 8.68
C ASP A 73 -10.57 17.12 7.59
N TRP A 74 -9.44 16.50 7.96
CA TRP A 74 -8.54 15.87 7.00
C TRP A 74 -9.27 14.78 6.20
N TYR A 75 -9.99 13.90 6.91
CA TYR A 75 -10.79 12.85 6.27
C TYR A 75 -11.84 13.45 5.32
N ALA A 76 -12.64 14.40 5.80
CA ALA A 76 -13.74 14.98 5.05
C ALA A 76 -13.25 15.70 3.79
N SER A 77 -12.24 16.57 3.91
CA SER A 77 -11.68 17.31 2.78
C SER A 77 -11.02 16.37 1.79
N LEU A 78 -10.18 15.43 2.22
CA LEU A 78 -9.48 14.53 1.30
C LEU A 78 -10.46 13.62 0.54
N PHE A 79 -11.40 12.99 1.25
CA PHE A 79 -12.31 12.01 0.64
C PHE A 79 -13.34 12.68 -0.27
N SER A 80 -13.85 13.85 0.10
CA SER A 80 -14.75 14.62 -0.78
C SER A 80 -14.02 15.16 -2.01
N ALA A 81 -12.80 15.69 -1.83
CA ALA A 81 -11.96 16.19 -2.91
C ALA A 81 -11.58 15.13 -3.94
N THR A 82 -11.38 13.89 -3.48
CA THR A 82 -10.94 12.76 -4.31
C THR A 82 -12.04 11.71 -4.52
N TYR A 83 -13.30 12.12 -4.42
CA TYR A 83 -14.47 11.22 -4.47
C TYR A 83 -14.47 10.26 -5.67
N LEU A 84 -14.30 10.77 -6.90
CA LEU A 84 -14.33 9.91 -8.10
C LEU A 84 -13.14 8.92 -8.14
N PRO A 85 -11.87 9.34 -7.93
CA PRO A 85 -10.76 8.41 -7.74
C PRO A 85 -11.01 7.34 -6.66
N LEU A 86 -11.52 7.74 -5.49
CA LEU A 86 -11.79 6.82 -4.39
C LEU A 86 -12.92 5.83 -4.72
N LEU A 87 -13.97 6.26 -5.41
CA LEU A 87 -15.05 5.39 -5.86
C LEU A 87 -14.52 4.30 -6.80
N ILE A 88 -13.62 4.67 -7.72
CA ILE A 88 -12.97 3.71 -8.63
C ILE A 88 -12.13 2.69 -7.84
N VAL A 89 -11.35 3.15 -6.84
CA VAL A 89 -10.59 2.26 -5.94
C VAL A 89 -11.52 1.33 -5.18
N LEU A 90 -12.61 1.84 -4.62
CA LEU A 90 -13.57 1.03 -3.87
C LEU A 90 -14.18 -0.08 -4.73
N VAL A 91 -14.65 0.25 -5.93
CA VAL A 91 -15.20 -0.76 -6.87
C VAL A 91 -14.15 -1.79 -7.26
N ALA A 92 -12.90 -1.35 -7.46
CA ALA A 92 -11.78 -2.24 -7.76
C ALA A 92 -11.47 -3.22 -6.61
N LEU A 93 -11.48 -2.74 -5.36
CA LEU A 93 -11.26 -3.57 -4.17
C LEU A 93 -12.41 -4.57 -3.96
N ILE A 94 -13.66 -4.13 -4.07
CA ILE A 94 -14.85 -5.01 -4.02
C ILE A 94 -14.73 -6.12 -5.08
N GLY A 95 -14.43 -5.73 -6.32
CA GLY A 95 -14.26 -6.67 -7.43
C GLY A 95 -13.16 -7.70 -7.14
N ARG A 96 -12.03 -7.24 -6.57
CA ARG A 96 -10.90 -8.12 -6.21
C ARG A 96 -11.27 -9.13 -5.12
N GLY A 97 -11.89 -8.68 -4.02
CA GLY A 97 -12.30 -9.57 -2.93
C GLY A 97 -13.27 -10.65 -3.39
N VAL A 98 -14.30 -10.26 -4.16
CA VAL A 98 -15.24 -11.22 -4.77
C VAL A 98 -14.51 -12.18 -5.71
N ALA A 99 -13.54 -11.68 -6.49
CA ALA A 99 -12.82 -12.51 -7.45
C ALA A 99 -11.97 -13.60 -6.79
N PHE A 100 -11.32 -13.33 -5.65
CA PHE A 100 -10.57 -14.36 -4.92
C PHE A 100 -11.48 -15.51 -4.44
N GLU A 101 -12.65 -15.17 -3.90
CA GLU A 101 -13.62 -16.16 -3.41
C GLU A 101 -14.29 -16.93 -4.55
N TYR A 102 -14.67 -16.26 -5.64
CA TYR A 102 -15.53 -16.85 -6.66
C TYR A 102 -14.74 -17.59 -7.75
N ARG A 103 -13.47 -17.26 -7.97
CA ARG A 103 -12.62 -17.89 -9.01
C ARG A 103 -12.65 -19.41 -8.95
N GLY A 104 -12.61 -19.99 -7.74
CA GLY A 104 -12.55 -21.44 -7.52
C GLY A 104 -13.90 -22.16 -7.52
N LYS A 105 -15.03 -21.45 -7.62
CA LYS A 105 -16.37 -22.03 -7.41
C LYS A 105 -16.95 -22.74 -8.64
N VAL A 106 -16.46 -22.45 -9.85
CA VAL A 106 -16.94 -23.09 -11.09
C VAL A 106 -15.75 -23.61 -11.90
N ASP A 107 -15.79 -24.89 -12.28
CA ASP A 107 -14.79 -25.53 -13.13
C ASP A 107 -15.01 -25.21 -14.62
N SER A 108 -14.76 -23.95 -14.98
CA SER A 108 -14.77 -23.51 -16.36
C SER A 108 -13.59 -22.59 -16.66
N ALA A 109 -12.89 -22.87 -17.76
CA ALA A 109 -11.80 -22.02 -18.22
C ALA A 109 -12.26 -20.59 -18.56
N ARG A 110 -13.52 -20.40 -18.96
CA ARG A 110 -14.09 -19.05 -19.17
C ARG A 110 -14.29 -18.32 -17.84
N TRP A 111 -14.84 -19.03 -16.85
CA TRP A 111 -15.06 -18.50 -15.51
C TRP A 111 -13.76 -18.04 -14.85
N ARG A 112 -12.76 -18.93 -14.79
CA ARG A 112 -11.46 -18.63 -14.17
C ARG A 112 -10.77 -17.45 -14.84
N ARG A 113 -10.78 -17.39 -16.18
CA ARG A 113 -10.17 -16.29 -16.94
C ARG A 113 -10.84 -14.94 -16.68
N ASN A 114 -12.16 -14.92 -16.51
CA ASN A 114 -12.87 -13.68 -16.19
C ASN A 114 -12.49 -13.20 -14.80
N TRP A 115 -12.45 -14.08 -13.80
CA TRP A 115 -12.02 -13.71 -12.45
C TRP A 115 -10.53 -13.35 -12.37
N ASP A 116 -9.67 -14.02 -13.14
CA ASP A 116 -8.25 -13.64 -13.28
C ASP A 116 -8.10 -12.19 -13.78
N ARG A 117 -8.95 -11.76 -14.72
CA ARG A 117 -8.97 -10.37 -15.22
C ARG A 117 -9.44 -9.38 -14.14
N VAL A 118 -10.44 -9.75 -13.34
CA VAL A 118 -10.93 -8.91 -12.24
C VAL A 118 -9.88 -8.77 -11.14
N ILE A 119 -9.22 -9.87 -10.75
CA ILE A 119 -8.09 -9.86 -9.80
C ILE A 119 -6.99 -8.92 -10.32
N MET A 120 -6.60 -9.09 -11.58
CA MET A 120 -5.56 -8.26 -12.20
C MET A 120 -5.96 -6.78 -12.21
N ALA A 121 -7.16 -6.45 -12.71
CA ALA A 121 -7.62 -5.07 -12.78
C ALA A 121 -7.71 -4.42 -11.39
N GLY A 122 -8.30 -5.11 -10.41
CA GLY A 122 -8.38 -4.63 -9.04
C GLY A 122 -7.01 -4.39 -8.42
N SER A 123 -6.05 -5.28 -8.71
CA SER A 123 -4.68 -5.20 -8.20
C SER A 123 -3.82 -4.14 -8.88
N TRP A 124 -4.21 -3.62 -10.05
CA TRP A 124 -3.59 -2.45 -10.68
C TRP A 124 -4.24 -1.14 -10.24
N ILE A 125 -5.58 -1.09 -10.23
CA ILE A 125 -6.35 0.13 -9.99
C ILE A 125 -6.21 0.60 -8.53
N ALA A 126 -6.27 -0.32 -7.56
CA ALA A 126 -6.21 0.03 -6.15
C ALA A 126 -4.89 0.72 -5.75
N PRO A 127 -3.69 0.15 -6.02
CA PRO A 127 -2.43 0.82 -5.67
C PRO A 127 -2.21 2.12 -6.45
N LEU A 128 -2.71 2.24 -7.69
CA LEU A 128 -2.69 3.52 -8.43
C LEU A 128 -3.46 4.60 -7.66
N GLY A 129 -4.69 4.30 -7.26
CA GLY A 129 -5.51 5.26 -6.55
C GLY A 129 -5.01 5.58 -5.15
N VAL A 130 -4.46 4.60 -4.43
CA VAL A 130 -3.80 4.83 -3.13
C VAL A 130 -2.59 5.74 -3.29
N GLY A 131 -1.71 5.48 -4.25
CA GLY A 131 -0.54 6.33 -4.50
C GLY A 131 -0.93 7.75 -4.91
N LEU A 132 -1.99 7.89 -5.73
CA LEU A 132 -2.56 9.18 -6.08
C LEU A 132 -3.09 9.91 -4.84
N LEU A 133 -3.85 9.24 -3.99
CA LEU A 133 -4.46 9.81 -2.77
C LEU A 133 -3.40 10.30 -1.78
N LEU A 134 -2.40 9.47 -1.50
CA LEU A 134 -1.32 9.79 -0.57
C LEU A 134 -0.49 10.97 -1.09
N THR A 135 -0.14 10.94 -2.37
CA THR A 135 0.65 12.03 -2.98
C THR A 135 -0.14 13.32 -3.08
N THR A 136 -1.45 13.24 -3.29
CA THR A 136 -2.36 14.40 -3.21
C THR A 136 -2.39 14.98 -1.80
N SER A 137 -2.36 14.14 -0.77
CA SER A 137 -2.30 14.60 0.62
C SER A 137 -1.01 15.35 0.92
N ILE A 138 0.10 14.94 0.31
CA ILE A 138 1.43 15.53 0.50
C ILE A 138 1.61 16.82 -0.31
N LEU A 139 1.25 16.80 -1.60
CA LEU A 139 1.45 17.91 -2.53
C LEU A 139 0.30 18.91 -2.56
N GLY A 140 -0.78 18.62 -1.84
CA GLY A 140 -1.91 19.51 -1.65
C GLY A 140 -2.95 19.52 -2.78
N LEU A 141 -4.02 20.27 -2.50
CA LEU A 141 -5.19 20.51 -3.33
C LEU A 141 -5.59 21.99 -3.28
N PRO A 142 -6.31 22.50 -4.28
CA PRO A 142 -6.87 23.84 -4.21
C PRO A 142 -8.06 23.85 -3.24
N LEU A 143 -7.83 24.28 -1.99
CA LEU A 143 -8.85 24.31 -0.93
C LEU A 143 -9.29 25.75 -0.60
N ASP A 144 -10.59 25.92 -0.39
CA ASP A 144 -11.19 27.13 0.17
C ASP A 144 -11.06 27.20 1.71
N GLU A 145 -11.56 28.28 2.30
CA GLU A 145 -11.54 28.53 3.75
C GLU A 145 -12.32 27.49 4.59
N HIS A 146 -13.17 26.69 3.96
CA HIS A 146 -13.93 25.62 4.59
C HIS A 146 -13.32 24.24 4.34
N GLY A 147 -12.16 24.16 3.70
CA GLY A 147 -11.50 22.91 3.34
C GLY A 147 -12.18 22.18 2.18
N ASN A 148 -13.04 22.86 1.40
CA ASN A 148 -13.62 22.28 0.19
C ASN A 148 -12.70 22.47 -1.01
N ARG A 149 -12.65 21.47 -1.88
CA ARG A 149 -11.89 21.54 -3.12
C ARG A 149 -12.57 22.46 -4.13
N ILE A 150 -11.83 23.47 -4.61
CA ILE A 150 -12.24 24.31 -5.73
C ILE A 150 -11.78 23.66 -7.05
N GLY A 151 -12.68 23.56 -8.03
CA GLY A 151 -12.35 23.12 -9.39
C GLY A 151 -13.01 21.79 -9.84
N PRO A 152 -12.52 21.17 -10.93
CA PRO A 152 -13.13 19.99 -11.56
C PRO A 152 -12.92 18.68 -10.78
N ALA A 153 -13.82 17.70 -10.91
CA ALA A 153 -13.81 16.47 -10.11
C ALA A 153 -12.53 15.61 -10.17
N PHE A 154 -11.65 15.83 -11.16
CA PHE A 154 -10.37 15.14 -11.33
C PHE A 154 -9.15 16.02 -11.04
N GLU A 155 -9.31 17.11 -10.29
CA GLU A 155 -8.20 18.02 -9.93
C GLU A 155 -7.05 17.34 -9.19
N ALA A 156 -7.32 16.24 -8.48
CA ALA A 156 -6.29 15.42 -7.83
C ALA A 156 -5.42 14.63 -8.83
N VAL A 157 -5.84 14.52 -10.10
CA VAL A 157 -5.10 13.81 -11.15
C VAL A 157 -4.17 14.80 -11.85
N ARG A 158 -2.92 14.83 -11.40
CA ARG A 158 -1.85 15.69 -11.92
C ARG A 158 -0.61 14.87 -12.20
N TRP A 159 0.34 15.40 -12.96
CA TRP A 159 1.54 14.64 -13.32
C TRP A 159 2.35 14.21 -12.09
N ASP A 160 2.38 15.03 -11.04
CA ASP A 160 3.12 14.79 -9.81
C ASP A 160 2.40 13.77 -8.90
N THR A 161 1.07 13.82 -8.80
CA THR A 161 0.29 12.79 -8.09
C THR A 161 0.26 11.46 -8.84
N LEU A 162 0.28 11.49 -10.17
CA LEU A 162 0.45 10.29 -11.01
C LEU A 162 1.82 9.64 -10.83
N LEU A 163 2.88 10.43 -10.59
CA LEU A 163 4.19 9.88 -10.25
C LEU A 163 4.11 9.01 -8.99
N GLY A 164 3.38 9.48 -7.97
CA GLY A 164 3.13 8.70 -6.76
C GLY A 164 2.23 7.48 -6.96
N ALA A 165 1.22 7.58 -7.81
CA ALA A 165 0.43 6.42 -8.24
C ALA A 165 1.33 5.33 -8.86
N VAL A 166 2.22 5.72 -9.78
CA VAL A 166 3.17 4.79 -10.42
C VAL A 166 4.22 4.29 -9.42
N ALA A 167 4.64 5.12 -8.47
CA ALA A 167 5.57 4.71 -7.40
C ALA A 167 5.00 3.58 -6.54
N VAL A 168 3.76 3.69 -6.09
CA VAL A 168 3.10 2.65 -5.30
C VAL A 168 2.89 1.37 -6.11
N VAL A 169 2.48 1.48 -7.38
CA VAL A 169 2.39 0.33 -8.28
C VAL A 169 3.74 -0.36 -8.48
N GLY A 170 4.78 0.41 -8.76
CA GLY A 170 6.13 -0.09 -8.97
C GLY A 170 6.67 -0.80 -7.73
N PHE A 171 6.44 -0.22 -6.55
CA PHE A 171 6.74 -0.88 -5.28
C PHE A 171 5.96 -2.19 -5.13
N SER A 172 4.64 -2.18 -5.31
CA SER A 172 3.79 -3.36 -5.19
C SER A 172 4.20 -4.49 -6.15
N LEU A 173 4.54 -4.19 -7.41
CA LEU A 173 5.05 -5.19 -8.37
C LEU A 173 6.32 -5.88 -7.86
N VAL A 174 7.29 -5.10 -7.40
CA VAL A 174 8.57 -5.63 -6.87
C VAL A 174 8.32 -6.40 -5.58
N HIS A 175 7.48 -5.86 -4.71
CA HIS A 175 7.17 -6.44 -3.40
C HIS A 175 6.44 -7.77 -3.55
N GLY A 176 5.46 -7.86 -4.45
CA GLY A 176 4.77 -9.11 -4.80
C GLY A 176 5.70 -10.13 -5.45
N ALA A 177 6.58 -9.73 -6.37
CA ALA A 177 7.56 -10.65 -6.96
C ALA A 177 8.54 -11.21 -5.91
N ALA A 178 9.02 -10.36 -4.99
CA ALA A 178 9.88 -10.77 -3.88
C ALA A 178 9.15 -11.67 -2.89
N PHE A 179 7.88 -11.37 -2.58
CA PHE A 179 7.02 -12.22 -1.75
C PHE A 179 6.80 -13.59 -2.37
N LEU A 180 6.50 -13.65 -3.67
CA LEU A 180 6.36 -14.91 -4.39
C LEU A 180 7.66 -15.72 -4.38
N ALA A 181 8.82 -15.09 -4.55
CA ALA A 181 10.11 -15.77 -4.42
C ALA A 181 10.32 -16.34 -3.00
N LEU A 182 9.89 -15.61 -1.97
CA LEU A 182 9.96 -16.05 -0.57
C LEU A 182 9.01 -17.24 -0.29
N LYS A 183 7.79 -17.19 -0.84
CA LYS A 183 6.65 -18.07 -0.51
C LYS A 183 6.43 -19.24 -1.45
N THR A 184 7.08 -19.27 -2.61
CA THR A 184 6.95 -20.38 -3.55
C THR A 184 8.22 -21.22 -3.63
N ALA A 185 8.14 -22.38 -4.29
CA ALA A 185 9.28 -23.25 -4.57
C ALA A 185 9.30 -23.72 -6.03
N GLY A 186 10.46 -24.21 -6.49
CA GLY A 186 10.66 -24.68 -7.86
C GLY A 186 10.67 -23.55 -8.89
N ASP A 187 10.17 -23.82 -10.09
CA ASP A 187 10.27 -22.89 -11.22
C ASP A 187 9.55 -21.56 -10.98
N VAL A 188 8.43 -21.58 -10.26
CA VAL A 188 7.66 -20.37 -9.92
C VAL A 188 8.54 -19.41 -9.11
N ARG A 189 9.27 -19.91 -8.10
CA ARG A 189 10.21 -19.12 -7.29
C ARG A 189 11.28 -18.48 -8.15
N GLU A 190 11.95 -19.28 -8.98
CA GLU A 190 13.06 -18.78 -9.79
C GLU A 190 12.61 -17.73 -10.81
N ARG A 191 11.41 -17.88 -11.38
CA ARG A 191 10.83 -16.85 -12.26
C ARG A 191 10.47 -15.58 -11.49
N ALA A 192 9.81 -15.70 -10.34
CA ALA A 192 9.45 -14.57 -9.49
C ALA A 192 10.70 -13.77 -9.05
N ARG A 193 11.75 -14.47 -8.61
CA ARG A 193 13.02 -13.87 -8.22
C ARG A 193 13.72 -13.16 -9.37
N ARG A 194 13.86 -13.82 -10.53
CA ARG A 194 14.46 -13.18 -11.72
C ARG A 194 13.69 -11.95 -12.18
N LEU A 195 12.35 -12.01 -12.09
CA LEU A 195 11.51 -10.86 -12.39
C LEU A 195 11.74 -9.72 -11.39
N ALA A 196 11.77 -10.02 -10.09
CA ALA A 196 12.05 -9.02 -9.05
C ALA A 196 13.41 -8.33 -9.27
N ILE A 197 14.47 -9.08 -9.56
CA ILE A 197 15.82 -8.54 -9.83
C ILE A 197 15.80 -7.58 -11.03
N ARG A 198 15.06 -7.92 -12.09
CA ARG A 198 15.00 -7.12 -13.33
C ARG A 198 14.10 -5.89 -13.19
N LEU A 199 12.98 -6.03 -12.49
CA LEU A 199 11.99 -4.95 -12.34
C LEU A 199 12.41 -3.92 -11.30
N LEU A 200 13.00 -4.34 -10.17
CA LEU A 200 13.29 -3.45 -9.03
C LEU A 200 13.96 -2.14 -9.42
N PRO A 201 15.03 -2.11 -10.24
CA PRO A 201 15.76 -0.88 -10.52
C PRO A 201 14.91 0.15 -11.26
N VAL A 202 14.01 -0.31 -12.14
CA VAL A 202 13.18 0.56 -12.99
C VAL A 202 11.88 0.89 -12.29
N ALA A 203 11.25 -0.09 -11.65
CA ALA A 203 9.96 0.04 -10.99
C ALA A 203 10.00 0.95 -9.75
N LEU A 204 11.16 1.09 -9.09
CA LEU A 204 11.33 2.00 -7.95
C LEU A 204 11.86 3.40 -8.32
N LEU A 205 12.22 3.67 -9.58
CA LEU A 205 12.62 5.02 -10.01
C LEU A 205 11.54 6.08 -9.72
N PRO A 206 10.24 5.83 -9.97
CA PRO A 206 9.19 6.79 -9.67
C PRO A 206 9.10 7.13 -8.17
N MET A 207 9.33 6.15 -7.29
CA MET A 207 9.37 6.36 -5.85
C MET A 207 10.55 7.24 -5.45
N VAL A 208 11.75 6.95 -5.96
CA VAL A 208 12.95 7.76 -5.68
C VAL A 208 12.78 9.17 -6.23
N ALA A 209 12.25 9.31 -7.44
CA ALA A 209 11.97 10.62 -8.05
C ALA A 209 10.96 11.42 -7.21
N LEU A 210 9.87 10.80 -6.76
CA LEU A 210 8.90 11.45 -5.88
C LEU A 210 9.54 11.91 -4.57
N LEU A 211 10.32 11.05 -3.91
CA LEU A 211 11.01 11.39 -2.67
C LEU A 211 11.95 12.58 -2.85
N VAL A 212 12.71 12.62 -3.96
CA VAL A 212 13.59 13.76 -4.27
C VAL A 212 12.79 15.02 -4.55
N ILE A 213 11.70 14.94 -5.34
CA ILE A 213 10.85 16.11 -5.62
C ILE A 213 10.26 16.68 -4.33
N VAL A 214 9.70 15.83 -3.47
CA VAL A 214 9.13 16.24 -2.18
C VAL A 214 10.21 16.82 -1.29
N GLN A 215 11.38 16.18 -1.20
CA GLN A 215 12.49 16.68 -0.40
C GLN A 215 12.99 18.06 -0.85
N LEU A 216 13.00 18.32 -2.15
CA LEU A 216 13.45 19.60 -2.71
C LEU A 216 12.42 20.72 -2.57
N ARG A 217 11.13 20.38 -2.47
CA ARG A 217 10.03 21.36 -2.36
C ARG A 217 9.65 21.66 -0.93
N GLU A 218 9.39 20.61 -0.16
CA GLU A 218 8.77 20.66 1.18
C GLU A 218 9.67 20.04 2.25
N GLY A 219 10.82 19.48 1.86
CA GLY A 219 11.65 18.69 2.77
C GLY A 219 12.49 19.52 3.74
N GLU A 220 12.71 18.96 4.91
CA GLU A 220 13.58 19.49 5.95
C GLU A 220 14.93 18.75 5.98
N ALA A 221 15.93 19.31 6.67
CA ALA A 221 17.25 18.66 6.76
C ALA A 221 17.17 17.24 7.36
N TRP A 222 16.24 17.01 8.28
CA TRP A 222 16.07 15.71 8.94
C TRP A 222 15.36 14.68 8.05
N THR A 223 14.49 15.09 7.11
CA THR A 223 13.76 14.18 6.20
C THR A 223 14.68 13.61 5.11
N LEU A 224 15.87 14.19 4.92
CA LEU A 224 16.92 13.63 4.08
C LEU A 224 17.40 12.26 4.60
N VAL A 225 17.44 12.06 5.91
CA VAL A 225 17.88 10.80 6.52
C VAL A 225 16.99 9.61 6.11
N PRO A 226 15.65 9.65 6.31
CA PRO A 226 14.79 8.58 5.84
C PRO A 226 14.76 8.45 4.30
N LEU A 227 14.94 9.54 3.54
CA LEU A 227 15.11 9.44 2.08
C LEU A 227 16.33 8.60 1.72
N VAL A 228 17.50 8.94 2.26
CA VAL A 228 18.75 8.20 2.00
C VAL A 228 18.61 6.76 2.48
N LEU A 229 17.97 6.53 3.62
CA LEU A 229 17.69 5.18 4.12
C LEU A 229 16.81 4.38 3.15
N ALA A 230 15.78 4.98 2.55
CA ALA A 230 14.93 4.32 1.56
C ALA A 230 15.72 3.89 0.31
N VAL A 231 16.61 4.76 -0.19
CA VAL A 231 17.48 4.47 -1.34
C VAL A 231 18.47 3.36 -1.00
N VAL A 232 19.15 3.45 0.15
CA VAL A 232 20.09 2.42 0.61
C VAL A 232 19.39 1.08 0.82
N ALA A 233 18.22 1.07 1.46
CA ALA A 233 17.42 -0.13 1.67
C ALA A 233 16.98 -0.77 0.34
N THR A 234 16.65 0.05 -0.66
CA THR A 234 16.33 -0.43 -2.02
C THR A 234 17.52 -1.13 -2.66
N VAL A 235 18.71 -0.54 -2.58
CA VAL A 235 19.95 -1.14 -3.10
C VAL A 235 20.26 -2.44 -2.36
N VAL A 236 20.11 -2.47 -1.03
CA VAL A 236 20.28 -3.69 -0.23
C VAL A 236 19.27 -4.75 -0.66
N ALA A 237 18.00 -4.40 -0.84
CA ALA A 237 16.97 -5.34 -1.31
C ALA A 237 17.37 -5.97 -2.64
N TRP A 238 17.85 -5.17 -3.59
CA TRP A 238 18.33 -5.66 -4.88
C TRP A 238 19.53 -6.62 -4.73
N GLN A 239 20.54 -6.25 -3.95
CA GLN A 239 21.69 -7.11 -3.69
C GLN A 239 21.29 -8.43 -3.03
N ARG A 240 20.33 -8.41 -2.08
CA ARG A 240 19.84 -9.63 -1.42
C ARG A 240 18.99 -10.49 -2.34
N LEU A 241 18.24 -9.91 -3.27
CA LEU A 241 17.60 -10.66 -4.34
C LEU A 241 18.68 -11.34 -5.20
N VAL A 242 19.72 -10.63 -5.64
CA VAL A 242 20.82 -11.23 -6.45
C VAL A 242 21.58 -12.32 -5.68
N ALA A 243 21.73 -12.19 -4.36
CA ALA A 243 22.39 -13.18 -3.50
C ALA A 243 21.50 -14.37 -3.09
N ASP A 244 20.28 -14.49 -3.63
CA ASP A 244 19.31 -15.55 -3.30
C ASP A 244 18.90 -15.58 -1.82
N ARG A 245 18.87 -14.42 -1.17
CA ARG A 245 18.47 -14.24 0.23
C ARG A 245 17.07 -13.62 0.32
N ASP A 246 16.06 -14.37 -0.15
CA ASP A 246 14.66 -13.92 -0.32
C ASP A 246 14.10 -13.18 0.92
N GLY A 247 14.30 -13.73 2.13
CA GLY A 247 13.79 -13.12 3.36
C GLY A 247 14.47 -11.80 3.73
N GLN A 248 15.77 -11.67 3.46
CA GLN A 248 16.52 -10.41 3.70
C GLN A 248 16.13 -9.35 2.67
N ALA A 249 15.89 -9.76 1.42
CA ALA A 249 15.39 -8.87 0.38
C ALA A 249 14.01 -8.31 0.75
N PHE A 250 13.09 -9.18 1.18
CA PHE A 250 11.74 -8.79 1.60
C PHE A 250 11.77 -7.83 2.80
N ALA A 251 12.60 -8.11 3.81
CA ALA A 251 12.79 -7.20 4.95
C ALA A 251 13.35 -5.82 4.52
N ALA A 252 14.30 -5.79 3.59
CA ALA A 252 14.85 -4.54 3.07
C ALA A 252 13.83 -3.72 2.25
N LEU A 253 12.90 -4.38 1.53
CA LEU A 253 11.75 -3.70 0.92
C LEU A 253 10.79 -3.12 1.97
N GLY A 254 10.62 -3.80 3.11
CA GLY A 254 9.91 -3.26 4.27
C GLY A 254 10.55 -1.98 4.82
N VAL A 255 11.88 -1.97 4.96
CA VAL A 255 12.61 -0.74 5.35
C VAL A 255 12.47 0.34 4.28
N THR A 256 12.48 -0.02 3.01
CA THR A 256 12.32 0.93 1.89
C THR A 256 10.99 1.69 2.00
N ILE A 257 9.87 0.98 2.14
CA ILE A 257 8.55 1.61 2.19
C ILE A 257 8.31 2.37 3.50
N ALA A 258 8.83 1.86 4.62
CA ALA A 258 8.76 2.57 5.90
C ALA A 258 9.55 3.89 5.86
N ALA A 259 10.79 3.85 5.36
CA ALA A 259 11.62 5.04 5.24
C ALA A 259 11.03 6.03 4.21
N ALA A 260 10.47 5.55 3.10
CA ALA A 260 9.77 6.39 2.13
C ALA A 260 8.54 7.08 2.78
N GLY A 261 7.73 6.35 3.55
CA GLY A 261 6.60 6.91 4.28
C GLY A 261 7.04 7.99 5.28
N VAL A 262 8.08 7.72 6.08
CA VAL A 262 8.62 8.71 7.03
C VAL A 262 9.16 9.95 6.32
N ALA A 263 9.85 9.80 5.18
CA ALA A 263 10.34 10.95 4.42
C ALA A 263 9.20 11.81 3.85
N LEU A 264 8.19 11.17 3.25
CA LEU A 264 7.05 11.87 2.64
C LEU A 264 6.17 12.56 3.67
N PHE A 265 5.72 11.85 4.71
CA PHE A 265 4.88 12.42 5.75
C PHE A 265 5.66 13.33 6.70
N GLY A 266 6.98 13.11 6.83
CA GLY A 266 7.87 14.01 7.55
C GLY A 266 7.99 15.37 6.89
N ALA A 267 8.09 15.42 5.56
CA ALA A 267 8.08 16.67 4.79
C ALA A 267 6.71 17.35 4.80
N LEU A 268 5.63 16.57 4.92
CA LEU A 268 4.27 17.11 5.04
C LEU A 268 4.02 17.78 6.42
N PHE A 269 4.65 17.30 7.49
CA PHE A 269 4.42 17.82 8.84
C PHE A 269 4.83 19.31 8.95
N PRO A 270 4.03 20.19 9.59
CA PRO A 270 2.85 19.92 10.43
C PRO A 270 1.51 19.92 9.68
N ASN A 271 1.52 20.00 8.35
CA ASN A 271 0.31 19.87 7.56
C ASN A 271 -0.18 18.41 7.58
N VAL A 272 -1.46 18.24 7.28
CA VAL A 272 -2.07 16.95 6.94
C VAL A 272 -2.69 16.98 5.54
N LEU A 273 -3.09 18.18 5.10
CA LEU A 273 -3.51 18.45 3.72
C LEU A 273 -3.23 19.93 3.37
N PRO A 274 -2.15 20.23 2.64
CA PRO A 274 -1.82 21.61 2.25
C PRO A 274 -2.81 22.16 1.22
N SER A 275 -3.12 23.45 1.31
CA SER A 275 -3.85 24.16 0.26
C SER A 275 -2.88 24.77 -0.76
N THR A 276 -3.18 24.62 -2.05
CA THR A 276 -2.40 25.22 -3.14
C THR A 276 -2.88 26.62 -3.53
N LEU A 277 -4.01 27.08 -2.98
CA LEU A 277 -4.57 28.41 -3.24
C LEU A 277 -4.07 29.45 -2.25
N ASP A 278 -4.15 29.12 -0.96
CA ASP A 278 -3.68 29.96 0.14
C ASP A 278 -3.22 29.05 1.28
N ALA A 279 -2.00 29.26 1.76
CA ALA A 279 -1.43 28.50 2.87
C ALA A 279 -2.30 28.60 4.15
N ALA A 280 -3.04 29.70 4.34
CA ALA A 280 -3.95 29.88 5.47
C ALA A 280 -5.10 28.85 5.51
N ASN A 281 -5.46 28.29 4.35
CA ASN A 281 -6.52 27.27 4.22
C ASN A 281 -5.99 25.83 4.41
N SER A 282 -4.71 25.67 4.76
CA SER A 282 -4.13 24.34 4.95
C SER A 282 -4.67 23.67 6.20
N LEU A 283 -4.96 22.38 6.08
CA LEU A 283 -5.26 21.54 7.23
C LEU A 283 -3.95 21.07 7.86
N THR A 284 -3.84 21.27 9.15
CA THR A 284 -2.67 20.99 9.99
C THR A 284 -3.05 20.02 11.10
N VAL A 285 -2.04 19.41 11.71
CA VAL A 285 -2.21 18.55 12.87
C VAL A 285 -2.94 19.28 14.01
N GLY A 286 -2.79 20.61 14.13
CA GLY A 286 -3.41 21.38 15.21
C GLY A 286 -4.85 21.82 14.97
N ASN A 287 -5.20 22.19 13.73
CA ASN A 287 -6.55 22.69 13.41
C ASN A 287 -7.53 21.60 12.95
N ALA A 288 -7.03 20.47 12.43
CA ALA A 288 -7.87 19.40 11.89
C ALA A 288 -8.10 18.26 12.90
N SER A 289 -7.47 18.29 14.07
CA SER A 289 -7.55 17.22 15.06
C SER A 289 -8.85 17.24 15.85
N SER A 290 -9.31 16.04 16.23
CA SER A 290 -10.37 15.85 17.21
C SER A 290 -10.00 16.39 18.60
N SER A 291 -11.03 16.53 19.45
CA SER A 291 -10.85 17.00 20.83
C SER A 291 -9.86 16.13 21.63
N HIS A 292 -9.20 16.73 22.61
CA HIS A 292 -8.27 16.03 23.51
C HIS A 292 -8.88 14.78 24.17
N TYR A 293 -10.16 14.84 24.55
CA TYR A 293 -10.87 13.70 25.13
C TYR A 293 -10.99 12.54 24.14
N THR A 294 -11.42 12.83 22.90
CA THR A 294 -11.52 11.83 21.82
C THR A 294 -10.18 11.15 21.59
N LEU A 295 -9.11 11.94 21.43
CA LEU A 295 -7.77 11.41 21.20
C LEU A 295 -7.27 10.57 22.39
N THR A 296 -7.60 10.96 23.63
CA THR A 296 -7.25 10.19 24.84
C THR A 296 -7.94 8.83 24.84
N VAL A 297 -9.25 8.78 24.56
CA VAL A 297 -10.01 7.53 24.50
C VAL A 297 -9.46 6.62 23.40
N MET A 298 -9.26 7.16 22.20
CA MET A 298 -8.68 6.40 21.10
C MET A 298 -7.29 5.85 21.45
N THR A 299 -6.47 6.63 22.17
CA THR A 299 -5.12 6.20 22.58
C THR A 299 -5.19 4.98 23.48
N TRP A 300 -6.11 4.96 24.45
CA TRP A 300 -6.31 3.79 25.31
C TRP A 300 -6.82 2.59 24.54
N VAL A 301 -7.80 2.77 23.64
CA VAL A 301 -8.31 1.69 22.79
C VAL A 301 -7.19 1.12 21.92
N GLY A 302 -6.39 1.98 21.28
CA GLY A 302 -5.25 1.59 20.45
C GLY A 302 -4.16 0.88 21.25
N ALA A 303 -3.85 1.35 22.47
CA ALA A 303 -2.82 0.77 23.33
C ALA A 303 -3.10 -0.69 23.71
N PHE A 304 -4.37 -1.10 23.82
CA PHE A 304 -4.74 -2.49 24.08
C PHE A 304 -5.06 -3.27 22.80
N GLY A 305 -5.76 -2.64 21.86
CA GLY A 305 -6.19 -3.27 20.61
C GLY A 305 -5.04 -3.58 19.66
N ALA A 306 -4.13 -2.62 19.43
CA ALA A 306 -3.06 -2.79 18.46
C ALA A 306 -2.10 -3.94 18.81
N PRO A 307 -1.60 -4.09 20.06
CA PRO A 307 -0.76 -5.23 20.41
C PRO A 307 -1.48 -6.57 20.22
N ALA A 308 -2.76 -6.68 20.57
CA ALA A 308 -3.53 -7.91 20.39
C ALA A 308 -3.65 -8.28 18.89
N VAL A 309 -3.96 -7.30 18.04
CA VAL A 309 -4.02 -7.47 16.58
C VAL A 309 -2.66 -7.89 16.01
N LEU A 310 -1.57 -7.23 16.42
CA LEU A 310 -0.22 -7.55 15.96
C LEU A 310 0.24 -8.95 16.39
N VAL A 311 -0.09 -9.38 17.61
CA VAL A 311 0.21 -10.74 18.09
C VAL A 311 -0.55 -11.78 17.26
N TYR A 312 -1.85 -11.58 17.07
CA TYR A 312 -2.67 -12.49 16.27
C TYR A 312 -2.20 -12.55 14.81
N GLN A 313 -1.96 -11.39 14.19
CA GLN A 313 -1.49 -11.32 12.82
C GLN A 313 -0.10 -11.95 12.68
N GLY A 314 0.82 -11.67 13.60
CA GLY A 314 2.14 -12.31 13.66
C GLY A 314 2.05 -13.84 13.80
N TRP A 315 1.11 -14.33 14.61
CA TRP A 315 0.83 -15.76 14.71
C TRP A 315 0.30 -16.35 13.41
N THR A 316 -0.63 -15.70 12.73
CA THR A 316 -1.15 -16.13 11.41
C THR A 316 0.00 -16.26 10.38
N TYR A 317 0.87 -15.25 10.27
CA TYR A 317 2.04 -15.33 9.38
C TYR A 317 3.01 -16.45 9.79
N TRP A 318 3.17 -16.70 11.09
CA TRP A 318 4.00 -17.81 11.57
C TRP A 318 3.40 -19.17 11.21
N VAL A 319 2.10 -19.36 11.37
CA VAL A 319 1.38 -20.60 11.00
C VAL A 319 1.56 -20.88 9.52
N PHE A 320 1.33 -19.88 8.67
CA PHE A 320 1.40 -20.02 7.21
C PHE A 320 2.80 -19.82 6.62
N ARG A 321 3.88 -19.79 7.41
CA ARG A 321 5.24 -19.40 6.94
C ARG A 321 5.85 -20.26 5.84
N LYS A 322 5.42 -21.51 5.68
CA LYS A 322 6.03 -22.47 4.75
C LYS A 322 5.81 -22.08 3.27
N ARG A 323 6.68 -22.62 2.41
CA ARG A 323 6.58 -22.43 0.96
C ARG A 323 5.51 -23.33 0.34
N ILE A 324 4.89 -22.83 -0.71
CA ILE A 324 3.88 -23.55 -1.51
C ILE A 324 4.48 -23.90 -2.87
N SER A 325 4.16 -25.08 -3.39
CA SER A 325 4.57 -25.57 -4.69
C SER A 325 3.40 -26.23 -5.42
N VAL A 326 3.55 -26.41 -6.73
CA VAL A 326 2.56 -27.09 -7.59
C VAL A 326 2.19 -28.48 -7.05
N LYS A 327 3.15 -29.18 -6.42
CA LYS A 327 2.93 -30.53 -5.83
C LYS A 327 1.95 -30.56 -4.67
N GLN A 328 1.70 -29.43 -4.03
CA GLN A 328 0.82 -29.30 -2.86
C GLN A 328 -0.58 -28.80 -3.23
N ILE A 329 -0.85 -28.51 -4.51
CA ILE A 329 -2.16 -28.05 -4.96
C ILE A 329 -3.02 -29.25 -5.34
N PRO A 330 -4.14 -29.50 -4.63
CA PRO A 330 -5.05 -30.58 -5.00
C PRO A 330 -5.65 -30.39 -6.40
N PRO A 331 -6.00 -31.48 -7.09
CA PRO A 331 -6.80 -31.39 -8.31
C PRO A 331 -8.10 -30.62 -8.04
N VAL A 332 -8.66 -30.04 -9.09
CA VAL A 332 -9.93 -29.31 -8.97
C VAL A 332 -11.01 -30.30 -8.58
N HIS A 333 -11.66 -30.04 -7.44
CA HIS A 333 -12.89 -30.72 -7.05
C HIS A 333 -14.00 -29.69 -7.07
N THR A 334 -14.87 -29.75 -8.08
CA THR A 334 -16.19 -29.11 -7.99
C THR A 334 -17.14 -30.07 -7.27
N PRO A 335 -17.88 -29.60 -6.25
CA PRO A 335 -19.01 -30.36 -5.73
C PRO A 335 -20.09 -30.57 -6.80
#